data_AF-A0A925WJ44-F1
#
_entry.id   AF-A0A925WJ44-F1
#
_cell.length_a   1.000
_cell.length_b   1.000
_cell.length_c   1.000
_cell.angle_alpha   90.00
_cell.angle_beta   90.00
_cell.angle_gamma   90.00
#
_symmetry.space_group_name_H-M   'P 1'
#
loop_
_entity.id
_entity.type
_entity.pdbx_description
1 polymer ?
#
loop_
_entity_poly.entity_id
_entity_poly.type
_entity_poly.pdbx_seq_one_letter_code
_entity_poly.pdbx_strand_id
1 'polypeptide(L)'
;NILIDAEGHALLADFGIAKITSSGSNLTGTAVVGTPAYMAPEQAQGMSDARADIYSLGVVVFEMLTGKPPYASENTMQLMLAHVQAPIPSVLVSGANIPVALEPVMLRVLAKDPDDRYTTATDFAEDFSRALHQGDSLAAVHRTLPLAPQQPLLPVTPIMPLPTQTGFSTDMLTPVQPTIIVQQTGASNQTLLIGFASLALLIVGGVAALLFYASQNTPPFLDLTGIAQQTTPIGTTQVVSATDQPTAVVDARPSFGELSFGKSADVGDSVSLRLENVRMPSEGKVYIAWLQNSETDAWLPLSRASVDALGKGGLNYTDPEGAILPTQYNMVIITEEDIDVTADVKPSGEIKYSGSFSPAVLDMLTQIFIASEQGWRGEGLLASASREADFASQHAGYAAGAKSIGGVYTHAEHTINILRGTKDDLDNNGSGSNPGTGIGLYKFVDTIDAVVATAVTAPGATPLLQSNAENIRVCTANVRAWSDRIIEIETGFLAATDMAATEVNMEESTTLAAQLKPGFDQNDNGQVEPFENECGLQQIESFGLLVASITVYEGDVTVLDLE
;
A
#
# COMPACT_ATOMS: atom_id res chain seq x y z
N ASN A 1 8.29 -4.34 7.20
CA ASN A 1 7.11 -5.25 7.15
C ASN A 1 7.16 -6.39 8.18
N ILE A 2 8.16 -6.44 9.08
CA ILE A 2 8.13 -7.37 10.22
C ILE A 2 8.20 -6.54 11.50
N LEU A 3 7.13 -6.54 12.28
CA LEU A 3 7.04 -5.88 13.58
C LEU A 3 7.45 -6.87 14.66
N ILE A 4 8.10 -6.38 15.72
CA ILE A 4 8.47 -7.18 16.89
C ILE A 4 7.69 -6.62 18.08
N ASP A 5 6.85 -7.44 18.71
CA ASP A 5 6.12 -7.03 19.93
C ASP A 5 7.05 -6.98 21.17
N ALA A 6 6.49 -6.56 22.31
CA ALA A 6 7.26 -6.42 23.55
C ALA A 6 7.77 -7.78 24.08
N GLU A 7 7.11 -8.88 23.68
CA GLU A 7 7.43 -10.25 24.02
C GLU A 7 8.45 -10.88 23.04
N GLY A 8 8.78 -10.19 21.95
CA GLY A 8 9.73 -10.63 20.94
C GLY A 8 9.14 -11.48 19.81
N HIS A 9 7.81 -11.53 19.67
CA HIS A 9 7.16 -12.22 18.55
C HIS A 9 7.23 -11.38 17.28
N ALA A 10 7.57 -12.05 16.18
CA ALA A 10 7.53 -11.47 14.86
C ALA A 10 6.09 -11.49 14.31
N LEU A 11 5.57 -10.31 14.00
CA LEU A 11 4.28 -10.08 13.37
C LEU A 11 4.53 -9.57 11.96
N LEU A 12 4.09 -10.34 10.96
CA LEU A 12 4.13 -9.89 9.57
C LEU A 12 3.06 -8.80 9.40
N ALA A 13 3.50 -7.61 9.01
CA ALA A 13 2.64 -6.47 8.70
C ALA A 13 2.75 -6.16 7.21
N ASP A 14 1.72 -5.54 6.64
CA ASP A 14 1.67 -5.15 5.22
C ASP A 14 1.85 -6.35 4.24
N PHE A 15 0.72 -7.06 4.00
CA PHE A 15 0.62 -8.19 3.07
C PHE A 15 0.69 -7.80 1.58
N GLY A 16 1.05 -6.56 1.26
CA GLY A 16 1.28 -6.11 -0.11
C GLY A 16 0.06 -6.25 -1.02
N ILE A 17 -0.76 -5.19 -1.11
CA ILE A 17 -1.81 -5.01 -2.14
C ILE A 17 -1.17 -4.76 -3.54
N ALA A 18 0.07 -5.18 -3.73
CA ALA A 18 0.95 -4.81 -4.85
C ALA A 18 1.10 -5.91 -5.92
N LYS A 19 0.23 -6.93 -5.90
CA LYS A 19 0.38 -8.13 -6.75
C LYS A 19 -0.84 -8.41 -7.65
N ILE A 20 -1.43 -7.37 -8.20
CA ILE A 20 -2.26 -7.49 -9.41
C ILE A 20 -1.86 -6.39 -10.37
N THR A 21 -0.79 -6.60 -11.13
CA THR A 21 -0.64 -6.16 -12.52
C THR A 21 0.68 -6.67 -13.04
N SER A 22 0.62 -7.47 -14.12
CA SER A 22 1.41 -7.29 -15.35
C SER A 22 1.54 -8.59 -16.14
N SER A 23 0.45 -9.00 -16.79
CA SER A 23 0.57 -9.71 -18.07
C SER A 23 0.53 -8.68 -19.19
N GLY A 24 1.72 -8.21 -19.62
CA GLY A 24 1.92 -7.65 -20.95
C GLY A 24 2.26 -6.17 -21.06
N SER A 25 3.49 -5.94 -21.55
CA SER A 25 3.89 -4.85 -22.46
C SER A 25 4.61 -3.61 -21.87
N ASN A 26 5.92 -3.59 -22.19
CA ASN A 26 6.84 -2.44 -22.34
C ASN A 26 7.42 -1.75 -21.09
N LEU A 27 8.60 -2.25 -20.72
CA LEU A 27 9.63 -1.61 -19.90
C LEU A 27 10.13 -0.28 -20.52
N THR A 28 9.37 0.80 -20.39
CA THR A 28 9.91 2.16 -20.42
C THR A 28 9.03 3.07 -19.55
N GLY A 29 9.45 3.26 -18.30
CA GLY A 29 9.03 4.38 -17.45
C GLY A 29 7.66 4.26 -16.83
N THR A 30 7.55 3.61 -15.66
CA THR A 30 6.64 3.93 -14.55
C THR A 30 6.85 2.91 -13.43
N ALA A 31 6.86 3.39 -12.19
CA ALA A 31 6.88 2.69 -10.90
C ALA A 31 7.39 1.22 -10.88
N VAL A 32 8.64 1.01 -10.45
CA VAL A 32 9.06 -0.30 -9.95
C VAL A 32 8.33 -0.52 -8.63
N VAL A 33 7.35 -1.42 -8.64
CA VAL A 33 6.55 -1.80 -7.47
C VAL A 33 7.35 -2.77 -6.61
N GLY A 34 7.65 -2.36 -5.37
CA GLY A 34 8.43 -3.10 -4.36
C GLY A 34 9.73 -2.41 -3.96
N THR A 35 10.25 -2.67 -2.75
CA THR A 35 11.59 -2.21 -2.35
C THR A 35 12.63 -3.02 -3.14
N PRO A 36 13.36 -2.44 -4.10
CA PRO A 36 14.15 -3.20 -5.08
C PRO A 36 15.24 -4.09 -4.46
N ALA A 37 15.63 -3.81 -3.22
CA ALA A 37 16.60 -4.59 -2.44
C ALA A 37 16.10 -5.98 -2.01
N TYR A 38 14.79 -6.22 -2.02
CA TYR A 38 14.18 -7.48 -1.57
C TYR A 38 13.42 -8.19 -2.68
N MET A 39 13.46 -7.67 -3.90
CA MET A 39 12.67 -8.15 -5.04
C MET A 39 13.19 -9.49 -5.56
N ALA A 40 12.27 -10.42 -5.87
CA ALA A 40 12.62 -11.69 -6.50
C ALA A 40 13.03 -11.52 -7.98
N PRO A 41 13.95 -12.35 -8.52
CA PRO A 41 14.40 -12.27 -9.90
C PRO A 41 13.27 -12.26 -10.94
N GLU A 42 12.25 -13.08 -10.73
CA GLU A 42 11.09 -13.21 -11.60
C GLU A 42 10.19 -11.97 -11.57
N GLN A 43 10.11 -11.25 -10.44
CA GLN A 43 9.34 -10.00 -10.34
C GLN A 43 9.97 -8.90 -11.20
N ALA A 44 11.31 -8.85 -11.29
CA ALA A 44 12.02 -7.96 -12.22
C ALA A 44 11.78 -8.33 -13.71
N GLN A 45 11.24 -9.52 -13.98
CA GLN A 45 10.89 -10.01 -15.31
C GLN A 45 9.38 -9.99 -15.59
N GLY A 46 8.55 -9.50 -14.65
CA GLY A 46 7.10 -9.43 -14.78
C GLY A 46 6.35 -10.73 -14.52
N MET A 47 6.97 -11.71 -13.86
CA MET A 47 6.36 -12.98 -13.46
C MET A 47 6.35 -13.08 -11.93
N SER A 48 5.27 -13.58 -11.32
CA SER A 48 5.24 -13.73 -9.86
C SER A 48 4.29 -14.82 -9.39
N ASP A 49 4.79 -15.73 -8.56
CA ASP A 49 4.01 -16.72 -7.80
C ASP A 49 4.37 -16.63 -6.30
N ALA A 50 3.86 -17.55 -5.47
CA ALA A 50 4.11 -17.55 -4.02
C ALA A 50 5.59 -17.71 -3.63
N ARG A 51 6.45 -18.20 -4.52
CA ARG A 51 7.89 -18.41 -4.27
C ARG A 51 8.70 -17.13 -4.38
N ALA A 52 8.11 -16.06 -4.90
CA ALA A 52 8.68 -14.72 -4.83
C ALA A 52 8.77 -14.26 -3.36
N ASP A 53 7.74 -14.52 -2.56
CA ASP A 53 7.72 -14.15 -1.13
C ASP A 53 8.73 -14.97 -0.32
N ILE A 54 8.95 -16.23 -0.70
CA ILE A 54 9.99 -17.09 -0.13
C ILE A 54 11.39 -16.52 -0.41
N TYR A 55 11.63 -16.00 -1.62
CA TYR A 55 12.90 -15.34 -1.96
C TYR A 55 13.10 -14.07 -1.14
N SER A 56 12.10 -13.20 -1.08
CA SER A 56 12.13 -11.96 -0.30
C SER A 56 12.41 -12.25 1.17
N LEU A 57 11.76 -13.27 1.75
CA LEU A 57 12.05 -13.74 3.10
C LEU A 57 13.50 -14.23 3.24
N GLY A 58 14.01 -14.94 2.25
CA GLY A 58 15.42 -15.33 2.17
C GLY A 58 16.37 -14.13 2.19
N VAL A 59 16.03 -13.03 1.52
CA VAL A 59 16.82 -11.79 1.54
C VAL A 59 16.81 -11.16 2.93
N VAL A 60 15.65 -11.09 3.59
CA VAL A 60 15.55 -10.60 4.97
C VAL A 60 16.39 -11.44 5.92
N VAL A 61 16.32 -12.77 5.81
CA VAL A 61 17.14 -13.69 6.62
C VAL A 61 18.63 -13.50 6.34
N PHE A 62 19.03 -13.32 5.09
CA PHE A 62 20.42 -13.02 4.73
C PHE A 62 20.90 -11.73 5.42
N GLU A 63 20.08 -10.68 5.38
CA GLU A 63 20.41 -9.41 6.02
C GLU A 63 20.47 -9.52 7.54
N MET A 64 19.56 -10.25 8.17
CA MET A 64 19.63 -10.52 9.61
C MET A 64 20.91 -11.27 10.00
N LEU A 65 21.36 -12.22 9.17
CA LEU A 65 22.56 -13.02 9.44
C LEU A 65 23.86 -12.22 9.22
N THR A 66 23.88 -11.35 8.20
CA THR A 66 25.13 -10.72 7.74
C THR A 66 25.21 -9.21 8.00
N GLY A 67 24.12 -8.59 8.47
CA GLY A 67 23.98 -7.16 8.71
C GLY A 67 23.80 -6.30 7.46
N LYS A 68 23.67 -6.91 6.28
CA LYS A 68 23.47 -6.22 4.99
C LYS A 68 22.74 -7.11 3.99
N PRO A 69 21.97 -6.55 3.04
CA PRO A 69 21.36 -7.35 1.98
C PRO A 69 22.43 -8.02 1.11
N PRO A 70 22.07 -9.09 0.37
CA PRO A 70 23.00 -9.80 -0.52
C PRO A 70 23.52 -8.90 -1.65
N TYR A 71 22.72 -7.93 -2.08
CA TYR A 71 23.07 -6.97 -3.12
C TYR A 71 22.73 -5.55 -2.66
N ALA A 72 23.56 -4.57 -3.02
CA ALA A 72 23.33 -3.17 -2.73
C ALA A 72 23.84 -2.32 -3.92
N SER A 73 23.05 -1.31 -4.30
CA SER A 73 23.39 -0.36 -5.37
C SER A 73 22.54 0.90 -5.20
N GLU A 74 23.14 2.08 -5.42
CA GLU A 74 22.43 3.37 -5.44
C GLU A 74 21.54 3.53 -6.68
N ASN A 75 21.79 2.73 -7.73
CA ASN A 75 20.96 2.67 -8.92
C ASN A 75 19.99 1.48 -8.83
N THR A 76 18.69 1.78 -8.80
CA THR A 76 17.60 0.80 -8.73
C THR A 76 17.67 -0.26 -9.82
N MET A 77 17.96 0.13 -11.06
CA MET A 77 18.03 -0.81 -12.19
C MET A 77 19.23 -1.77 -12.05
N GLN A 78 20.36 -1.27 -11.56
CA GLN A 78 21.53 -2.13 -11.27
C GLN A 78 21.27 -3.09 -10.12
N LEU A 79 20.51 -2.66 -9.10
CA LEU A 79 20.12 -3.52 -7.98
C LEU A 79 19.20 -4.65 -8.44
N MET A 80 18.17 -4.35 -9.24
CA MET A 80 17.29 -5.35 -9.84
C MET A 80 18.07 -6.34 -10.70
N LEU A 81 19.00 -5.85 -11.53
CA LEU A 81 19.85 -6.71 -12.36
C LEU A 81 20.75 -7.63 -11.52
N ALA A 82 21.24 -7.17 -10.37
CA ALA A 82 22.01 -7.98 -9.45
C ALA A 82 21.19 -9.15 -8.87
N HIS A 83 19.91 -8.92 -8.52
CA HIS A 83 19.01 -9.99 -8.13
C HIS A 83 18.86 -11.04 -9.22
N VAL A 84 18.81 -10.65 -10.50
CA VAL A 84 18.67 -11.57 -11.64
C VAL A 84 19.96 -12.32 -11.98
N GLN A 85 21.12 -11.66 -11.97
CA GLN A 85 22.34 -12.17 -12.61
C GLN A 85 23.51 -12.41 -11.67
N ALA A 86 23.61 -11.68 -10.55
CA ALA A 86 24.78 -11.78 -9.69
C ALA A 86 24.76 -13.13 -8.93
N PRO A 87 25.94 -13.74 -8.69
CA PRO A 87 26.03 -14.94 -7.86
C PRO A 87 25.50 -14.66 -6.45
N ILE A 88 24.96 -15.67 -5.78
CA ILE A 88 24.49 -15.56 -4.40
C ILE A 88 25.74 -15.43 -3.50
N PRO A 89 25.89 -14.34 -2.73
CA PRO A 89 27.00 -14.21 -1.80
C PRO A 89 26.91 -15.27 -0.70
N SER A 90 28.06 -15.76 -0.23
CA SER A 90 28.11 -16.69 0.88
C SER A 90 27.84 -15.99 2.21
N VAL A 91 26.99 -16.57 3.07
CA VAL A 91 26.72 -16.01 4.40
C VAL A 91 27.92 -16.17 5.34
N LEU A 92 28.78 -17.16 5.08
CA LEU A 92 29.97 -17.46 5.89
C LEU A 92 31.09 -16.40 5.77
N VAL A 93 31.03 -15.52 4.76
CA VAL A 93 32.04 -14.47 4.53
C VAL A 93 31.77 -13.22 5.38
N SER A 94 30.60 -13.14 6.04
CA SER A 94 30.19 -11.97 6.84
C SER A 94 30.95 -11.77 8.15
N GLY A 95 31.72 -12.77 8.60
CA GLY A 95 32.47 -12.73 9.86
C GLY A 95 31.61 -12.98 11.12
N ALA A 96 30.30 -13.17 10.98
CA ALA A 96 29.41 -13.61 12.04
C ALA A 96 29.55 -15.12 12.29
N ASN A 97 29.32 -15.56 13.53
CA ASN A 97 29.37 -16.98 13.92
C ASN A 97 28.13 -17.73 13.42
N ILE A 98 28.00 -17.88 12.11
CA ILE A 98 26.88 -18.53 11.42
C ILE A 98 27.21 -20.02 11.25
N PRO A 99 26.33 -20.95 11.68
CA PRO A 99 26.52 -22.37 11.43
C PRO A 99 26.71 -22.69 9.95
N VAL A 100 27.74 -23.49 9.61
CA VAL A 100 28.04 -23.91 8.23
C VAL A 100 26.85 -24.62 7.56
N ALA A 101 26.00 -25.27 8.36
CA ALA A 101 24.78 -25.93 7.88
C ALA A 101 23.76 -24.95 7.27
N LEU A 102 23.83 -23.65 7.58
CA LEU A 102 22.93 -22.64 7.00
C LEU A 102 23.29 -22.25 5.56
N GLU A 103 24.54 -22.40 5.15
CA GLU A 103 24.98 -22.02 3.80
C GLU A 103 24.12 -22.69 2.69
N PRO A 104 23.94 -24.03 2.65
CA PRO A 104 23.10 -24.66 1.63
C PRO A 104 21.63 -24.26 1.71
N VAL A 105 21.12 -23.96 2.91
CA VAL A 105 19.75 -23.49 3.11
C VAL A 105 19.57 -22.10 2.49
N MET A 106 20.54 -21.20 2.71
CA MET A 106 20.54 -19.85 2.17
C MET A 106 20.73 -19.83 0.64
N LEU A 107 21.61 -20.69 0.11
CA LEU A 107 21.78 -20.84 -1.34
C LEU A 107 20.50 -21.33 -2.02
N ARG A 108 19.74 -22.22 -1.37
CA ARG A 108 18.49 -22.76 -1.90
C ARG A 108 17.34 -21.74 -1.87
N VAL A 109 17.14 -21.03 -0.75
CA VAL A 109 16.05 -20.04 -0.65
C VAL A 109 16.28 -18.84 -1.59
N LEU A 110 17.54 -18.48 -1.85
CA LEU A 110 17.93 -17.40 -2.77
C LEU A 110 18.24 -17.88 -4.20
N ALA A 111 17.88 -19.12 -4.55
CA ALA A 111 18.09 -19.65 -5.90
C ALA A 111 17.40 -18.74 -6.94
N LYS A 112 18.06 -18.54 -8.09
CA LYS A 112 17.54 -17.60 -9.10
C LYS A 112 16.29 -18.15 -9.78
N ASP A 113 16.28 -19.44 -10.08
CA ASP A 113 15.12 -20.16 -10.58
C ASP A 113 14.15 -20.47 -9.43
N PRO A 114 12.86 -20.08 -9.51
CA PRO A 114 11.85 -20.45 -8.51
C PRO A 114 11.68 -21.96 -8.32
N ASP A 115 11.95 -22.79 -9.32
CA ASP A 115 11.82 -24.26 -9.22
C ASP A 115 12.93 -24.89 -8.35
N ASP A 116 14.06 -24.20 -8.20
CA ASP A 116 15.17 -24.62 -7.34
C ASP A 116 14.97 -24.21 -5.86
N ARG A 117 13.93 -23.43 -5.55
CA ARG A 117 13.62 -22.95 -4.20
C ARG A 117 12.80 -23.96 -3.40
N TYR A 118 12.43 -23.58 -2.18
CA TYR A 118 11.43 -24.29 -1.40
C TYR A 118 10.04 -24.09 -1.98
N THR A 119 9.21 -25.13 -1.93
CA THR A 119 7.82 -25.06 -2.39
C THR A 119 6.96 -24.23 -1.45
N THR A 120 7.22 -24.28 -0.14
CA THR A 120 6.49 -23.52 0.87
C THR A 120 7.45 -22.80 1.84
N ALA A 121 6.97 -21.70 2.43
CA ALA A 121 7.72 -20.99 3.47
C ALA A 121 7.92 -21.87 4.72
N THR A 122 7.00 -22.80 5.00
CA THR A 122 7.12 -23.79 6.08
C THR A 122 8.32 -24.71 5.86
N ASP A 123 8.51 -25.24 4.64
CA ASP A 123 9.65 -26.11 4.33
C ASP A 123 10.99 -25.38 4.55
N PHE A 124 11.04 -24.11 4.14
CA PHE A 124 12.19 -23.26 4.38
C PHE A 124 12.44 -23.05 5.88
N ALA A 125 11.41 -22.67 6.64
CA ALA A 125 11.52 -22.41 8.07
C ALA A 125 11.97 -23.67 8.85
N GLU A 126 11.46 -24.84 8.49
CA GLU A 126 11.85 -26.12 9.08
C GLU A 126 13.32 -26.46 8.81
N ASP A 127 13.78 -26.30 7.56
CA ASP A 127 15.17 -26.63 7.20
C ASP A 127 16.16 -25.61 7.80
N PHE A 128 15.78 -24.33 7.84
CA PHE A 128 16.52 -23.29 8.54
C PHE A 128 16.65 -23.56 10.03
N SER A 129 15.54 -23.89 10.70
CA SER A 129 15.54 -24.27 12.12
C SER A 129 16.40 -25.52 12.36
N ARG A 130 16.29 -26.53 11.50
CA ARG A 130 17.11 -27.74 11.59
C ARG A 130 18.60 -27.43 11.44
N ALA A 131 18.98 -26.60 10.48
CA ALA A 131 20.37 -26.20 10.27
C ALA A 131 20.95 -25.39 11.44
N LEU A 132 20.15 -24.52 12.06
CA LEU A 132 20.53 -23.82 13.30
C LEU A 132 20.83 -24.81 14.45
N HIS A 133 19.92 -25.76 14.70
CA HIS A 133 20.07 -26.73 15.80
C HIS A 133 21.10 -27.84 15.52
N GLN A 134 21.42 -28.10 14.24
CA GLN A 134 22.56 -28.95 13.86
C GLN A 134 23.89 -28.26 14.14
N GLY A 135 23.96 -26.93 14.02
CA GLY A 135 25.10 -26.12 14.47
C GLY A 135 25.37 -26.28 15.97
N ASP A 136 24.31 -26.28 16.78
CA ASP A 136 24.39 -26.54 18.23
C ASP A 136 24.79 -27.98 18.55
N SER A 137 24.36 -28.95 17.75
CA SER A 137 24.74 -30.36 17.94
C SER A 137 26.22 -30.62 17.60
N LEU A 138 26.78 -29.98 16.57
CA LEU A 138 28.20 -30.08 16.24
C LEU A 138 29.09 -29.29 17.22
N ALA A 139 28.60 -28.14 17.72
CA ALA A 139 29.25 -27.38 18.79
C ALA A 139 29.20 -28.12 20.15
N ALA A 140 28.12 -28.84 20.44
CA ALA A 140 27.99 -29.68 21.64
C ALA A 140 28.85 -30.96 21.55
N VAL A 141 29.01 -31.55 20.36
CA VAL A 141 29.93 -32.68 20.12
C VAL A 141 31.39 -32.23 20.26
N HIS A 142 31.75 -31.00 19.86
CA HIS A 142 33.09 -30.44 20.13
C HIS A 142 33.34 -30.10 21.61
N ARG A 143 32.30 -29.95 22.43
CA ARG A 143 32.42 -29.73 23.89
C ARG A 143 32.41 -31.02 24.72
N THR A 144 32.16 -32.18 24.12
CA THR A 144 32.02 -33.47 24.84
C THR A 144 33.02 -34.55 24.41
N LEU A 145 33.98 -34.24 23.53
CA LEU A 145 35.13 -35.12 23.36
C LEU A 145 35.98 -35.12 24.65
N PRO A 146 36.17 -36.27 25.31
CA PRO A 146 37.15 -36.38 26.39
C PRO A 146 38.51 -35.98 25.85
N LEU A 147 39.32 -35.29 26.66
CA LEU A 147 40.76 -35.14 26.37
C LEU A 147 41.30 -36.52 26.00
N ALA A 148 41.69 -36.68 24.73
CA ALA A 148 42.47 -37.83 24.33
C ALA A 148 43.73 -37.88 25.21
N PRO A 149 44.15 -39.05 25.72
CA PRO A 149 45.38 -39.17 26.48
C PRO A 149 46.53 -38.61 25.65
N GLN A 150 47.32 -37.73 26.25
CA GLN A 150 48.54 -37.19 25.65
C GLN A 150 49.40 -38.37 25.17
N GLN A 151 49.51 -38.55 23.85
CA GLN A 151 50.55 -39.41 23.30
C GLN A 151 51.91 -38.76 23.57
N PRO A 152 52.93 -39.53 23.99
CA PRO A 152 54.25 -39.00 24.25
C PRO A 152 54.82 -38.36 22.98
N LEU A 153 55.29 -37.12 23.13
CA LEU A 153 55.94 -36.32 22.11
C LEU A 153 57.10 -37.11 21.47
N LEU A 154 57.00 -37.39 20.18
CA LEU A 154 58.16 -37.79 19.39
C LEU A 154 59.06 -36.55 19.19
N PRO A 155 60.39 -36.71 19.25
CA PRO A 155 61.32 -35.58 19.17
C PRO A 155 61.25 -34.92 17.79
N VAL A 156 61.03 -33.59 17.81
CA VAL A 156 61.05 -32.72 16.63
C VAL A 156 62.48 -32.66 16.08
N THR A 157 62.68 -33.12 14.84
CA THR A 157 63.88 -32.81 14.06
C THR A 157 63.81 -31.35 13.57
N PRO A 158 64.89 -30.57 13.68
CA PRO A 158 64.89 -29.17 13.25
C PRO A 158 64.82 -29.06 11.73
N ILE A 159 63.79 -28.36 11.23
CA ILE A 159 63.68 -27.99 9.81
C ILE A 159 64.43 -26.67 9.61
N MET A 160 65.32 -26.66 8.62
CA MET A 160 66.16 -25.52 8.20
C MET A 160 65.33 -24.31 7.73
N PRO A 161 65.90 -23.08 7.80
CA PRO A 161 65.24 -21.88 7.27
C PRO A 161 65.25 -21.85 5.74
N LEU A 162 64.10 -21.52 5.15
CA LEU A 162 63.91 -21.29 3.72
C LEU A 162 64.50 -19.92 3.32
N PRO A 163 65.10 -19.75 2.12
CA PRO A 163 65.84 -18.53 1.78
C PRO A 163 64.91 -17.37 1.44
N THR A 164 65.35 -16.18 1.85
CA THR A 164 64.91 -14.89 1.34
C THR A 164 65.21 -14.81 -0.16
N GLN A 165 64.19 -14.59 -1.00
CA GLN A 165 64.40 -14.12 -2.36
C GLN A 165 63.74 -12.75 -2.55
N THR A 166 64.64 -11.80 -2.74
CA THR A 166 64.46 -10.47 -3.31
C THR A 166 64.11 -10.54 -4.80
N GLY A 167 63.15 -9.71 -5.22
CA GLY A 167 63.23 -8.98 -6.49
C GLY A 167 62.55 -9.57 -7.72
N PHE A 168 62.20 -8.64 -8.61
CA PHE A 168 61.67 -8.76 -9.98
C PHE A 168 60.16 -9.01 -10.09
N SER A 169 59.41 -8.39 -10.99
CA SER A 169 59.48 -7.16 -11.78
C SER A 169 58.09 -7.05 -12.42
N THR A 170 57.58 -5.85 -12.59
CA THR A 170 56.39 -5.56 -13.41
C THR A 170 56.64 -5.98 -14.86
N ASP A 171 55.82 -6.86 -15.42
CA ASP A 171 55.56 -6.86 -16.85
C ASP A 171 54.18 -7.46 -17.21
N MET A 172 53.53 -6.77 -18.15
CA MET A 172 52.21 -7.02 -18.70
C MET A 172 52.09 -8.40 -19.37
N LEU A 173 51.04 -9.17 -19.08
CA LEU A 173 50.47 -10.13 -20.03
C LEU A 173 48.93 -10.23 -19.88
N THR A 174 48.29 -10.28 -21.04
CA THR A 174 46.86 -10.23 -21.39
C THR A 174 45.95 -11.32 -20.79
N PRO A 175 44.61 -11.09 -20.73
CA PRO A 175 43.66 -12.09 -20.23
C PRO A 175 43.47 -13.25 -21.22
N VAL A 176 43.56 -14.48 -20.68
CA VAL A 176 43.26 -15.75 -21.37
C VAL A 176 41.77 -16.07 -21.19
N GLN A 177 41.05 -16.31 -22.29
CA GLN A 177 39.67 -16.82 -22.26
C GLN A 177 39.64 -18.35 -22.02
N PRO A 178 38.69 -18.88 -21.23
CA PRO A 178 38.52 -20.31 -21.06
C PRO A 178 37.81 -20.95 -22.26
N THR A 179 38.36 -22.07 -22.74
CA THR A 179 37.77 -22.93 -23.78
C THR A 179 36.71 -23.86 -23.15
N ILE A 180 35.48 -23.82 -23.65
CA ILE A 180 34.42 -24.79 -23.32
C ILE A 180 34.49 -25.94 -24.32
N ILE A 181 34.61 -27.18 -23.82
CA ILE A 181 34.45 -28.40 -24.61
C ILE A 181 32.96 -28.74 -24.66
N VAL A 182 32.35 -28.67 -25.85
CA VAL A 182 30.97 -29.12 -26.10
C VAL A 182 30.99 -30.52 -26.70
N GLN A 183 30.33 -31.46 -26.02
CA GLN A 183 30.14 -32.83 -26.50
C GLN A 183 28.87 -32.88 -27.36
N GLN A 184 29.01 -33.10 -28.67
CA GLN A 184 27.89 -33.23 -29.61
C GLN A 184 27.32 -34.66 -29.57
N THR A 185 26.03 -34.79 -29.25
CA THR A 185 25.21 -35.95 -29.59
C THR A 185 24.30 -35.58 -30.75
N GLY A 186 24.47 -36.24 -31.90
CA GLY A 186 23.70 -35.98 -33.11
C GLY A 186 22.33 -36.67 -33.11
N ALA A 187 21.31 -35.91 -33.51
CA ALA A 187 20.08 -36.43 -34.11
C ALA A 187 19.52 -35.40 -35.12
N SER A 188 19.02 -35.91 -36.24
CA SER A 188 18.66 -35.20 -37.49
C SER A 188 17.44 -34.27 -37.35
N ASN A 189 17.61 -32.99 -37.71
CA ASN A 189 16.60 -31.91 -37.64
C ASN A 189 16.12 -31.48 -39.05
N GLN A 190 15.29 -32.29 -39.71
CA GLN A 190 14.57 -31.85 -40.93
C GLN A 190 13.04 -31.85 -40.80
N THR A 191 12.46 -32.45 -39.76
CA THR A 191 11.00 -32.49 -39.55
C THR A 191 10.47 -31.34 -38.69
N LEU A 192 11.33 -30.64 -37.93
CA LEU A 192 10.92 -29.56 -37.02
C LEU A 192 10.70 -28.21 -37.72
N LEU A 193 11.40 -27.94 -38.83
CA LEU A 193 11.31 -26.68 -39.57
C LEU A 193 10.02 -26.55 -40.40
N ILE A 194 9.44 -27.66 -40.87
CA ILE A 194 8.19 -27.64 -41.65
C ILE A 194 7.00 -27.37 -40.72
N GLY A 195 7.03 -27.87 -39.48
CA GLY A 195 5.97 -27.65 -38.48
C GLY A 195 5.78 -26.18 -38.08
N PHE A 196 6.88 -25.46 -37.85
CA PHE A 196 6.81 -24.04 -37.49
C PHE A 196 6.30 -23.15 -38.64
N ALA A 197 6.66 -23.48 -39.89
CA ALA A 197 6.17 -22.74 -41.05
C ALA A 197 4.66 -22.92 -41.26
N SER A 198 4.11 -24.13 -41.05
CA SER A 198 2.67 -24.38 -41.14
C SER A 198 1.86 -23.69 -40.04
N LEU A 199 2.39 -23.59 -38.83
CA LEU A 199 1.71 -22.94 -37.71
C LEU A 199 1.67 -21.42 -37.88
N ALA A 200 2.76 -20.81 -38.36
CA ALA A 200 2.80 -19.38 -38.66
C ALA A 200 1.78 -19.00 -39.77
N LEU A 201 1.62 -19.85 -40.78
CA LEU A 201 0.68 -19.60 -41.88
C LEU A 201 -0.80 -19.73 -41.45
N LEU A 202 -1.09 -20.63 -40.51
CA LEU A 202 -2.43 -20.74 -39.91
C LEU A 202 -2.78 -19.55 -39.03
N ILE A 203 -1.82 -19.03 -38.26
CA ILE A 203 -2.03 -17.84 -37.43
C ILE A 203 -2.29 -16.60 -38.30
N VAL A 204 -1.49 -16.40 -39.35
CA VAL A 204 -1.70 -15.28 -40.29
C VAL A 204 -3.04 -15.40 -41.02
N GLY A 205 -3.41 -16.60 -41.46
CA GLY A 205 -4.72 -16.85 -42.07
C GLY A 205 -5.89 -16.61 -41.12
N GLY A 206 -5.76 -17.02 -39.85
CA GLY A 206 -6.77 -16.81 -38.82
C GLY A 206 -6.97 -15.33 -38.49
N VAL A 207 -5.89 -14.57 -38.35
CA VAL A 207 -5.95 -13.12 -38.09
C VAL A 207 -6.57 -12.38 -39.28
N ALA A 208 -6.19 -12.74 -40.52
CA ALA A 208 -6.79 -12.14 -41.71
C ALA A 208 -8.29 -12.43 -41.83
N ALA A 209 -8.72 -13.67 -41.52
CA ALA A 209 -10.13 -14.04 -41.52
C ALA A 209 -10.92 -13.30 -40.42
N LEU A 210 -10.33 -13.09 -39.26
CA LEU A 210 -10.95 -12.39 -38.13
C LEU A 210 -11.08 -10.88 -38.40
N LEU A 211 -10.07 -10.26 -39.01
CA LEU A 211 -10.14 -8.86 -39.47
C LEU A 211 -11.16 -8.67 -40.60
N PHE A 212 -11.27 -9.63 -41.52
CA PHE A 212 -12.28 -9.61 -42.59
C PHE A 212 -13.70 -9.82 -42.05
N TYR A 213 -13.87 -10.69 -41.04
CA TYR A 213 -15.15 -10.86 -40.36
C TYR A 213 -15.57 -9.59 -39.60
N ALA A 214 -14.62 -8.95 -38.92
CA ALA A 214 -14.85 -7.68 -38.23
C ALA A 214 -15.19 -6.54 -39.21
N SER A 215 -14.59 -6.50 -40.41
CA SER A 215 -14.92 -5.46 -41.41
C SER A 215 -16.29 -5.63 -42.06
N GLN A 216 -16.84 -6.84 -42.07
CA GLN A 216 -18.16 -7.13 -42.64
C GLN A 216 -19.30 -6.91 -41.62
N ASN A 217 -18.99 -6.90 -40.31
CA ASN A 217 -19.97 -6.85 -39.21
C ASN A 217 -19.87 -5.60 -38.33
N THR A 218 -19.35 -4.48 -38.84
CA THR A 218 -19.48 -3.20 -38.13
C THR A 218 -20.95 -2.83 -37.98
N PRO A 219 -21.51 -2.69 -36.77
CA PRO A 219 -22.86 -2.18 -36.60
C PRO A 219 -22.91 -0.73 -37.12
N PRO A 220 -24.04 -0.29 -37.69
CA PRO A 220 -24.17 1.09 -38.12
C PRO A 220 -24.06 2.01 -36.91
N PHE A 221 -23.31 3.10 -37.08
CA PHE A 221 -23.20 4.19 -36.13
C PHE A 221 -24.61 4.73 -35.80
N LEU A 222 -24.92 4.93 -34.52
CA LEU A 222 -26.14 5.59 -34.09
C LEU A 222 -26.09 7.06 -34.55
N ASP A 223 -26.90 7.40 -35.55
CA ASP A 223 -27.15 8.77 -35.98
C ASP A 223 -28.07 9.45 -34.95
N LEU A 224 -27.48 10.28 -34.08
CA LEU A 224 -28.18 10.99 -33.01
C LEU A 224 -28.86 12.29 -33.48
N THR A 225 -28.98 12.54 -34.79
CA THR A 225 -29.63 13.76 -35.31
C THR A 225 -31.16 13.72 -35.31
N GLY A 226 -31.79 12.62 -34.84
CA GLY A 226 -33.24 12.41 -34.92
C GLY A 226 -34.07 12.49 -33.63
N ILE A 227 -33.47 12.63 -32.43
CA ILE A 227 -34.24 12.58 -31.17
C ILE A 227 -34.60 13.98 -30.66
N ALA A 228 -35.24 14.77 -31.52
CA ALA A 228 -35.88 16.02 -31.14
C ALA A 228 -37.30 16.03 -31.69
N GLN A 229 -38.19 15.22 -31.11
CA GLN A 229 -39.66 15.42 -31.07
C GLN A 229 -40.37 14.13 -30.64
N GLN A 230 -40.51 13.92 -29.32
CA GLN A 230 -41.66 13.18 -28.78
C GLN A 230 -41.83 13.48 -27.29
N THR A 231 -42.52 14.59 -27.01
CA THR A 231 -43.10 14.85 -25.68
C THR A 231 -44.48 14.23 -25.62
N THR A 232 -44.68 13.27 -24.72
CA THR A 232 -45.99 13.02 -24.10
C THR A 232 -45.83 13.01 -22.58
N PRO A 233 -46.82 13.51 -21.82
CA PRO A 233 -46.61 14.03 -20.48
C PRO A 233 -46.69 12.93 -19.42
N ILE A 234 -45.69 12.87 -18.54
CA ILE A 234 -45.75 12.07 -17.32
C ILE A 234 -45.63 13.00 -16.13
N GLY A 235 -46.63 12.91 -15.25
CA GLY A 235 -46.63 13.17 -13.81
C GLY A 235 -45.78 14.33 -13.29
N THR A 236 -46.47 15.38 -12.86
CA THR A 236 -45.99 16.45 -11.98
C THR A 236 -45.23 15.88 -10.78
N THR A 237 -43.91 15.73 -10.92
CA THR A 237 -42.98 15.66 -9.79
C THR A 237 -42.42 17.05 -9.63
N GLN A 238 -42.70 17.67 -8.48
CA GLN A 238 -42.27 19.02 -8.20
C GLN A 238 -40.75 19.10 -8.33
N VAL A 239 -40.30 19.92 -9.29
CA VAL A 239 -38.93 20.41 -9.34
C VAL A 239 -38.73 21.22 -8.07
N VAL A 240 -37.97 20.67 -7.12
CA VAL A 240 -37.37 21.47 -6.06
C VAL A 240 -36.43 22.44 -6.77
N SER A 241 -36.75 23.73 -6.69
CA SER A 241 -35.93 24.80 -7.25
C SER A 241 -34.49 24.64 -6.77
N ALA A 242 -33.56 24.45 -7.70
CA ALA A 242 -32.14 24.68 -7.48
C ALA A 242 -31.94 26.19 -7.27
N THR A 243 -32.10 26.61 -6.03
CA THR A 243 -31.70 27.93 -5.53
C THR A 243 -30.94 27.62 -4.25
N ASP A 244 -29.68 28.07 -4.22
CA ASP A 244 -28.67 27.88 -3.17
C ASP A 244 -27.70 26.69 -3.33
N GLN A 245 -27.12 26.51 -4.53
CA GLN A 245 -25.70 26.13 -4.55
C GLN A 245 -24.87 27.40 -4.33
N PRO A 246 -24.07 27.50 -3.25
CA PRO A 246 -23.17 28.63 -3.09
C PRO A 246 -22.18 28.64 -4.26
N THR A 247 -22.18 29.73 -5.02
CA THR A 247 -21.21 29.98 -6.08
C THR A 247 -19.82 29.91 -5.46
N ALA A 248 -19.04 28.88 -5.78
CA ALA A 248 -17.67 28.74 -5.29
C ALA A 248 -16.89 30.00 -5.66
N VAL A 249 -16.38 30.71 -4.64
CA VAL A 249 -15.48 31.84 -4.85
C VAL A 249 -14.15 31.26 -5.31
N VAL A 250 -13.89 31.29 -6.62
CA VAL A 250 -12.58 30.94 -7.15
C VAL A 250 -11.63 32.05 -6.74
N ASP A 251 -10.70 31.75 -5.85
CA ASP A 251 -9.61 32.65 -5.51
C ASP A 251 -8.79 32.91 -6.79
N ALA A 252 -8.89 34.14 -7.31
CA ALA A 252 -8.28 34.54 -8.57
C ALA A 252 -6.76 34.77 -8.43
N ARG A 253 -6.19 34.63 -7.24
CA ARG A 253 -4.74 34.74 -7.02
C ARG A 253 -3.99 33.64 -7.78
N PRO A 254 -2.83 33.97 -8.40
CA PRO A 254 -1.98 32.95 -8.98
C PRO A 254 -1.48 31.99 -7.88
N SER A 255 -1.64 30.69 -8.12
CA SER A 255 -1.05 29.64 -7.30
C SER A 255 0.43 29.46 -7.66
N PHE A 256 1.23 29.22 -6.62
CA PHE A 256 2.67 28.95 -6.69
C PHE A 256 3.03 27.52 -6.27
N GLY A 257 2.03 26.66 -6.14
CA GLY A 257 2.23 25.31 -5.68
C GLY A 257 1.04 24.74 -4.91
N GLU A 258 1.26 23.53 -4.43
CA GLU A 258 0.31 22.75 -3.66
C GLU A 258 1.06 21.92 -2.63
N LEU A 259 0.56 21.92 -1.41
CA LEU A 259 0.93 20.96 -0.39
C LEU A 259 -0.17 19.91 -0.30
N SER A 260 0.22 18.64 -0.29
CA SER A 260 -0.67 17.50 -0.13
C SER A 260 -0.22 16.65 1.05
N PHE A 261 -1.20 16.08 1.74
CA PHE A 261 -0.97 15.14 2.83
C PHE A 261 -1.18 13.71 2.31
N GLY A 262 -0.36 12.79 2.80
CA GLY A 262 -0.43 11.39 2.42
C GLY A 262 -0.15 10.46 3.59
N LYS A 263 -0.26 9.16 3.33
CA LYS A 263 0.01 8.09 4.29
C LYS A 263 1.31 7.40 3.90
N SER A 264 2.32 7.40 4.78
CA SER A 264 3.54 6.61 4.59
C SER A 264 3.50 5.40 5.52
N ALA A 265 3.22 4.22 4.96
CA ALA A 265 3.24 2.90 5.60
C ALA A 265 2.44 2.65 6.90
N ASP A 266 1.99 3.66 7.67
CA ASP A 266 0.92 3.63 8.68
C ASP A 266 0.76 5.03 9.34
N VAL A 267 -0.37 5.70 9.04
CA VAL A 267 -0.85 7.01 9.54
C VAL A 267 -0.54 8.20 8.61
N GLY A 268 -1.42 9.22 8.56
CA GLY A 268 -1.37 10.40 7.67
C GLY A 268 -0.23 11.38 7.98
N ASP A 269 0.98 10.85 7.97
CA ASP A 269 2.22 11.38 8.53
C ASP A 269 3.09 12.10 7.50
N SER A 270 2.74 12.05 6.22
CA SER A 270 3.59 12.57 5.15
C SER A 270 3.03 13.82 4.50
N VAL A 271 3.95 14.68 4.10
CA VAL A 271 3.71 15.94 3.41
C VAL A 271 4.52 15.94 2.13
N SER A 272 3.86 16.22 1.01
CA SER A 272 4.49 16.50 -0.27
C SER A 272 4.14 17.93 -0.68
N LEU A 273 5.15 18.79 -0.72
CA LEU A 273 5.03 20.17 -1.20
C LEU A 273 5.62 20.26 -2.60
N ARG A 274 4.80 20.68 -3.56
CA ARG A 274 5.22 20.98 -4.94
C ARG A 274 5.11 22.48 -5.17
N LEU A 275 6.20 23.10 -5.61
CA LEU A 275 6.28 24.52 -5.93
C LEU A 275 6.44 24.73 -7.44
N GLU A 276 5.76 25.74 -7.97
CA GLU A 276 5.80 26.11 -9.37
C GLU A 276 5.76 27.63 -9.55
N ASN A 277 6.51 28.14 -10.53
CA ASN A 277 6.62 29.56 -10.84
C ASN A 277 7.12 30.42 -9.66
N VAL A 278 7.81 29.83 -8.68
CA VAL A 278 8.40 30.55 -7.56
C VAL A 278 9.68 31.27 -7.97
N ARG A 279 10.01 32.37 -7.30
CA ARG A 279 11.28 33.08 -7.55
C ARG A 279 12.41 32.35 -6.86
N MET A 280 13.61 32.37 -7.44
CA MET A 280 14.81 31.90 -6.74
C MET A 280 15.03 32.70 -5.45
N PRO A 281 15.46 32.05 -4.35
CA PRO A 281 15.92 32.75 -3.17
C PRO A 281 17.04 33.74 -3.51
N SER A 282 17.09 34.83 -2.74
CA SER A 282 18.15 35.84 -2.80
C SER A 282 19.52 35.21 -2.54
N GLU A 283 20.59 35.87 -3.00
CA GLU A 283 21.96 35.35 -2.82
C GLU A 283 22.28 35.09 -1.33
N GLY A 284 22.73 33.87 -1.01
CA GLY A 284 23.00 33.44 0.36
C GLY A 284 21.76 33.07 1.19
N LYS A 285 20.57 33.07 0.59
CA LYS A 285 19.31 32.67 1.22
C LYS A 285 18.80 31.31 0.69
N VAL A 286 17.89 30.71 1.44
CA VAL A 286 17.19 29.47 1.10
C VAL A 286 15.71 29.58 1.47
N TYR A 287 14.86 28.77 0.84
CA TYR A 287 13.50 28.59 1.32
C TYR A 287 13.42 27.46 2.34
N ILE A 288 12.73 27.71 3.44
CA ILE A 288 12.37 26.69 4.44
C ILE A 288 10.85 26.69 4.58
N ALA A 289 10.24 25.50 4.54
CA ALA A 289 8.81 25.34 4.74
C ALA A 289 8.48 24.84 6.14
N TRP A 290 7.33 25.30 6.63
CA TRP A 290 6.81 25.04 7.96
C TRP A 290 5.33 24.72 7.85
N LEU A 291 4.86 23.84 8.73
CA LEU A 291 3.44 23.78 9.06
C LEU A 291 3.16 24.63 10.30
N GLN A 292 2.00 25.27 10.31
CA GLN A 292 1.52 26.03 11.45
C GLN A 292 0.06 25.68 11.73
N ASN A 293 -0.31 25.70 13.01
CA ASN A 293 -1.69 25.73 13.46
C ASN A 293 -2.09 27.19 13.68
N SER A 294 -3.09 27.67 12.93
CA SER A 294 -3.51 29.08 12.97
C SER A 294 -4.16 29.50 14.29
N GLU A 295 -4.66 28.57 15.09
CA GLU A 295 -5.39 28.86 16.33
C GLU A 295 -4.49 28.80 17.56
N THR A 296 -3.51 27.88 17.58
CA THR A 296 -2.63 27.64 18.72
C THR A 296 -1.23 28.24 18.56
N ASP A 297 -0.88 28.70 17.35
CA ASP A 297 0.48 29.13 16.97
C ASP A 297 1.53 28.03 17.20
N ALA A 298 1.11 26.76 17.09
CA ALA A 298 2.03 25.63 17.06
C ALA A 298 2.71 25.55 15.69
N TRP A 299 4.01 25.24 15.69
CA TRP A 299 4.84 25.17 14.48
C TRP A 299 5.47 23.80 14.36
N LEU A 300 5.50 23.26 13.14
CA LEU A 300 6.29 22.08 12.80
C LEU A 300 7.24 22.42 11.64
N PRO A 301 8.56 22.26 11.85
CA PRO A 301 9.50 22.34 10.75
C PRO A 301 9.38 21.17 9.78
N LEU A 302 9.38 21.49 8.47
CA LEU A 302 9.48 20.46 7.45
C LEU A 302 10.94 20.28 7.02
N SER A 303 11.38 21.06 6.03
CA SER A 303 12.78 21.09 5.56
C SER A 303 13.01 22.25 4.59
N ARG A 304 14.24 22.32 4.05
CA ARG A 304 14.58 23.24 2.96
C ARG A 304 13.85 22.82 1.69
N ALA A 305 13.17 23.76 1.03
CA ALA A 305 12.57 23.53 -0.27
C ALA A 305 13.64 23.71 -1.37
N SER A 306 13.88 22.66 -2.16
CA SER A 306 14.77 22.77 -3.32
C SER A 306 14.02 23.47 -4.45
N VAL A 307 14.61 24.50 -5.05
CA VAL A 307 14.04 25.24 -6.20
C VAL A 307 15.07 25.32 -7.33
N ASP A 308 14.63 25.00 -8.54
CA ASP A 308 15.44 25.06 -9.75
C ASP A 308 15.38 26.44 -10.44
N ALA A 309 16.21 26.61 -11.47
CA ALA A 309 16.27 27.85 -12.24
C ALA A 309 14.99 28.18 -13.03
N LEU A 310 14.05 27.25 -13.14
CA LEU A 310 12.73 27.44 -13.77
C LEU A 310 11.64 27.79 -12.74
N GLY A 311 12.00 27.94 -11.46
CA GLY A 311 11.06 28.21 -10.39
C GLY A 311 10.19 26.99 -10.04
N LYS A 312 10.67 25.78 -10.30
CA LYS A 312 10.03 24.53 -9.87
C LYS A 312 10.79 23.94 -8.70
N GLY A 313 10.06 23.36 -7.77
CA GLY A 313 10.69 22.88 -6.55
C GLY A 313 9.76 22.10 -5.64
N GLY A 314 10.24 21.83 -4.44
CA GLY A 314 9.46 21.14 -3.43
C GLY A 314 10.28 20.45 -2.37
N LEU A 315 9.59 19.67 -1.56
CA LEU A 315 10.13 18.76 -0.56
C LEU A 315 9.12 17.66 -0.25
N ASN A 316 9.63 16.58 0.33
CA ASN A 316 8.83 15.58 1.02
C ASN A 316 9.27 15.54 2.48
N TYR A 317 8.29 15.38 3.38
CA TYR A 317 8.50 15.23 4.81
C TYR A 317 7.65 14.05 5.29
N THR A 318 8.18 13.29 6.24
CA THR A 318 7.47 12.23 6.94
C THR A 318 7.65 12.48 8.43
N ASP A 319 6.54 12.53 9.14
CA ASP A 319 6.52 12.75 10.57
C ASP A 319 7.05 11.52 11.32
N PRO A 320 8.14 11.64 12.08
CA PRO A 320 8.73 10.50 12.77
C PRO A 320 7.87 9.99 13.94
N GLU A 321 6.91 10.80 14.42
CA GLU A 321 5.98 10.42 15.49
C GLU A 321 4.71 9.75 14.94
N GLY A 322 4.52 9.72 13.61
CA GLY A 322 3.36 9.13 12.95
C GLY A 322 2.08 9.92 13.22
N ALA A 323 2.16 11.23 13.48
CA ALA A 323 0.97 12.05 13.70
C ALA A 323 0.17 12.24 12.39
N ILE A 324 -1.17 12.30 12.48
CA ILE A 324 -2.00 12.75 11.35
C ILE A 324 -1.88 14.26 11.24
N LEU A 325 -0.87 14.74 10.51
CA LEU A 325 -0.50 16.16 10.44
C LEU A 325 -1.67 17.11 10.12
N PRO A 326 -2.61 16.83 9.19
CA PRO A 326 -3.68 17.77 8.90
C PRO A 326 -4.78 17.84 9.98
N THR A 327 -4.67 17.04 11.05
CA THR A 327 -5.50 17.20 12.27
C THR A 327 -4.89 18.18 13.27
N GLN A 328 -3.62 18.55 13.08
CA GLN A 328 -2.88 19.42 13.98
C GLN A 328 -2.47 20.74 13.33
N TYR A 329 -2.23 20.74 12.02
CA TYR A 329 -1.76 21.92 11.30
C TYR A 329 -2.64 22.18 10.08
N ASN A 330 -3.01 23.45 9.90
CA ASN A 330 -3.89 23.88 8.81
C ASN A 330 -3.28 24.96 7.91
N MET A 331 -2.01 25.29 8.13
CA MET A 331 -1.28 26.28 7.34
C MET A 331 0.07 25.74 6.89
N VAL A 332 0.49 26.15 5.70
CA VAL A 332 1.87 26.05 5.23
C VAL A 332 2.45 27.45 5.09
N ILE A 333 3.67 27.63 5.57
CA ILE A 333 4.41 28.88 5.48
C ILE A 333 5.79 28.59 4.92
N ILE A 334 6.22 29.39 3.95
CA ILE A 334 7.53 29.30 3.32
C ILE A 334 8.25 30.63 3.51
N THR A 335 9.34 30.59 4.27
CA THR A 335 10.16 31.75 4.58
C THR A 335 11.46 31.75 3.78
N GLU A 336 11.97 32.94 3.49
CA GLU A 336 13.32 33.14 2.94
C GLU A 336 14.31 33.37 4.09
N GLU A 337 15.15 32.37 4.37
CA GLU A 337 16.06 32.31 5.52
C GLU A 337 17.51 32.39 5.08
N ASP A 338 18.42 32.78 5.98
CA ASP A 338 19.87 32.65 5.73
C ASP A 338 20.27 31.18 5.54
N ILE A 339 21.22 30.90 4.65
CA ILE A 339 21.66 29.53 4.31
C ILE A 339 22.18 28.73 5.51
N ASP A 340 22.63 29.42 6.56
CA ASP A 340 23.14 28.82 7.79
C ASP A 340 22.02 28.47 8.80
N VAL A 341 20.78 28.92 8.56
CA VAL A 341 19.62 28.57 9.38
C VAL A 341 19.24 27.12 9.13
N THR A 342 19.01 26.41 10.23
CA THR A 342 18.53 25.04 10.24
C THR A 342 17.01 25.04 10.42
N ALA A 343 16.35 24.04 9.84
CA ALA A 343 14.90 23.96 9.87
C ALA A 343 14.36 23.67 11.29
N ASP A 344 15.16 23.35 12.30
CA ASP A 344 14.69 23.11 13.67
C ASP A 344 14.46 24.39 14.51
N VAL A 345 14.74 25.57 13.96
CA VAL A 345 14.58 26.86 14.65
C VAL A 345 13.31 27.56 14.18
N LYS A 346 12.60 28.29 15.04
CA LYS A 346 11.42 29.07 14.60
C LYS A 346 11.75 29.97 13.39
N PRO A 347 10.78 30.19 12.47
CA PRO A 347 11.00 31.04 11.31
C PRO A 347 11.47 32.45 11.72
N SER A 348 12.47 32.98 11.01
CA SER A 348 13.08 34.29 11.28
C SER A 348 13.08 35.22 10.07
N GLY A 349 12.92 34.64 8.89
CA GLY A 349 12.92 35.29 7.60
C GLY A 349 11.55 35.82 7.19
N GLU A 350 11.53 36.46 6.04
CA GLU A 350 10.31 37.01 5.44
C GLU A 350 9.45 35.87 4.89
N ILE A 351 8.14 35.90 5.16
CA ILE A 351 7.17 35.00 4.53
C ILE A 351 7.05 35.36 3.05
N LYS A 352 7.48 34.45 2.19
CA LYS A 352 7.37 34.62 0.73
C LYS A 352 6.14 33.95 0.15
N TYR A 353 5.76 32.81 0.73
CA TYR A 353 4.60 32.07 0.28
C TYR A 353 3.88 31.46 1.48
N SER A 354 2.56 31.34 1.38
CA SER A 354 1.77 30.63 2.37
C SER A 354 0.45 30.13 1.80
N GLY A 355 -0.21 29.28 2.54
CA GLY A 355 -1.53 28.75 2.21
C GLY A 355 -2.18 28.17 3.46
N SER A 356 -3.50 28.02 3.43
CA SER A 356 -4.23 27.38 4.52
C SER A 356 -5.48 26.65 4.06
N PHE A 357 -6.03 25.81 4.94
CA PHE A 357 -7.42 25.38 4.88
C PHE A 357 -8.15 25.83 6.16
N SER A 358 -9.48 25.87 6.11
CA SER A 358 -10.29 26.43 7.20
C SER A 358 -10.23 25.58 8.47
N PRO A 359 -10.36 26.17 9.67
CA PRO A 359 -10.45 25.41 10.93
C PRO A 359 -11.57 24.36 10.93
N ALA A 360 -12.64 24.56 10.16
CA ALA A 360 -13.71 23.57 9.99
C ALA A 360 -13.22 22.27 9.34
N VAL A 361 -12.26 22.34 8.40
CA VAL A 361 -11.64 21.15 7.80
C VAL A 361 -10.74 20.45 8.83
N LEU A 362 -10.00 21.21 9.65
CA LEU A 362 -9.19 20.64 10.74
C LEU A 362 -10.05 19.89 11.77
N ASP A 363 -11.16 20.49 12.20
CA ASP A 363 -12.12 19.89 13.13
C ASP A 363 -12.76 18.62 12.53
N MET A 364 -13.21 18.68 11.27
CA MET A 364 -13.73 17.51 10.56
C MET A 364 -12.72 16.36 10.55
N LEU A 365 -11.46 16.62 10.20
CA LEU A 365 -10.42 15.59 10.15
C LEU A 365 -10.13 15.02 11.54
N THR A 366 -10.15 15.86 12.57
CA THR A 366 -10.00 15.43 13.96
C THR A 366 -11.12 14.49 14.36
N GLN A 367 -12.37 14.83 14.05
CA GLN A 367 -13.53 13.99 14.34
C GLN A 367 -13.50 12.66 13.59
N ILE A 368 -13.11 12.68 12.31
CA ILE A 368 -13.06 11.46 11.48
C ILE A 368 -11.95 10.52 11.97
N PHE A 369 -10.75 11.02 12.21
CA PHE A 369 -9.56 10.19 12.37
C PHE A 369 -9.06 10.02 13.80
N ILE A 370 -9.18 11.04 14.65
CA ILE A 370 -8.52 11.06 15.97
C ILE A 370 -9.51 10.79 17.08
N ALA A 371 -10.47 11.69 17.26
CA ALA A 371 -11.38 11.66 18.40
C ALA A 371 -12.67 12.40 18.10
N SER A 372 -13.79 11.80 18.48
CA SER A 372 -15.10 12.42 18.38
C SER A 372 -15.94 12.08 19.62
N GLU A 373 -16.71 13.05 20.12
CA GLU A 373 -17.73 12.79 21.15
C GLU A 373 -18.81 11.82 20.65
N GLN A 374 -19.01 11.75 19.33
CA GLN A 374 -19.94 10.82 18.70
C GLN A 374 -19.29 9.47 18.37
N GLY A 375 -17.97 9.36 18.52
CA GLY A 375 -17.20 8.14 18.37
C GLY A 375 -17.33 7.19 19.56
N TRP A 376 -17.05 5.91 19.34
CA TRP A 376 -17.10 4.92 20.41
C TRP A 376 -15.96 5.14 21.41
N ARG A 377 -16.30 5.38 22.68
CA ARG A 377 -15.32 5.67 23.76
C ARG A 377 -14.40 6.85 23.45
N GLY A 378 -14.84 7.79 22.62
CA GLY A 378 -14.05 8.95 22.21
C GLY A 378 -13.05 8.68 21.09
N GLU A 379 -13.05 7.49 20.48
CA GLU A 379 -12.28 7.22 19.25
C GLU A 379 -12.77 8.09 18.08
N GLY A 380 -11.99 8.19 17.01
CA GLY A 380 -12.44 8.79 15.75
C GLY A 380 -13.63 8.05 15.13
N LEU A 381 -14.43 8.76 14.34
CA LEU A 381 -15.62 8.20 13.69
C LEU A 381 -15.28 7.03 12.75
N LEU A 382 -14.17 7.12 12.02
CA LEU A 382 -13.78 6.09 11.06
C LEU A 382 -13.32 4.79 11.73
N ALA A 383 -12.55 4.91 12.81
CA ALA A 383 -12.15 3.77 13.64
C ALA A 383 -13.39 3.10 14.26
N SER A 384 -14.34 3.90 14.73
CA SER A 384 -15.60 3.42 15.31
C SER A 384 -16.48 2.70 14.26
N ALA A 385 -16.60 3.26 13.06
CA ALA A 385 -17.29 2.63 11.94
C ALA A 385 -16.63 1.29 11.56
N SER A 386 -15.31 1.29 11.41
CA SER A 386 -14.53 0.10 11.04
C SER A 386 -14.72 -1.04 12.04
N ARG A 387 -14.85 -0.70 13.34
CA ARG A 387 -15.11 -1.67 14.40
C ARG A 387 -16.50 -2.32 14.26
N GLU A 388 -17.55 -1.54 14.00
CA GLU A 388 -18.89 -2.12 13.74
C GLU A 388 -18.90 -2.97 12.47
N ALA A 389 -18.19 -2.56 11.41
CA ALA A 389 -18.03 -3.34 10.19
C ALA A 389 -17.32 -4.69 10.45
N ASP A 390 -16.26 -4.70 11.26
CA ASP A 390 -15.55 -5.93 11.66
C ASP A 390 -16.49 -6.88 12.43
N PHE A 391 -17.31 -6.36 13.36
CA PHE A 391 -18.31 -7.15 14.08
C PHE A 391 -19.38 -7.72 13.14
N ALA A 392 -19.90 -6.91 12.22
CA ALA A 392 -20.91 -7.35 11.26
C ALA A 392 -20.37 -8.46 10.35
N SER A 393 -19.16 -8.29 9.82
CA SER A 393 -18.44 -9.29 9.01
C SER A 393 -18.22 -10.60 9.78
N GLN A 394 -17.77 -10.51 11.03
CA GLN A 394 -17.58 -11.68 11.88
C GLN A 394 -18.88 -12.45 12.10
N HIS A 395 -20.00 -11.75 12.36
CA HIS A 395 -21.29 -12.40 12.60
C HIS A 395 -21.92 -12.97 11.34
N ALA A 396 -21.80 -12.29 10.19
CA ALA A 396 -22.18 -12.87 8.90
C ALA A 396 -21.39 -14.18 8.63
N GLY A 397 -20.09 -14.19 8.91
CA GLY A 397 -19.26 -15.39 8.83
C GLY A 397 -19.70 -16.52 9.78
N TYR A 398 -20.12 -16.18 11.01
CA TYR A 398 -20.67 -17.16 11.95
C TYR A 398 -22.03 -17.72 11.51
N ALA A 399 -22.88 -16.91 10.88
CA ALA A 399 -24.12 -17.38 10.27
C ALA A 399 -23.82 -18.40 9.16
N ALA A 400 -22.84 -18.11 8.29
CA ALA A 400 -22.39 -19.04 7.24
C ALA A 400 -21.78 -20.34 7.79
N GLY A 401 -21.08 -20.26 8.92
CA GLY A 401 -20.50 -21.42 9.61
C GLY A 401 -21.47 -22.19 10.51
N ALA A 402 -22.72 -21.73 10.66
CA ALA A 402 -23.67 -22.31 11.59
C ALA A 402 -24.11 -23.72 11.15
N LYS A 403 -24.26 -24.62 12.12
CA LYS A 403 -24.70 -26.02 11.89
C LYS A 403 -26.20 -26.23 12.07
N SER A 404 -26.93 -25.18 12.38
CA SER A 404 -28.37 -25.22 12.64
C SER A 404 -29.01 -23.91 12.24
N ILE A 405 -30.29 -23.99 11.87
CA ILE A 405 -31.05 -22.82 11.44
C ILE A 405 -31.17 -21.78 12.57
N GLY A 406 -31.29 -22.22 13.83
CA GLY A 406 -31.27 -21.31 14.97
C GLY A 406 -29.93 -20.58 15.15
N GLY A 407 -28.80 -21.23 14.81
CA GLY A 407 -27.49 -20.56 14.81
C GLY A 407 -27.38 -19.49 13.72
N VAL A 408 -27.95 -19.75 12.54
CA VAL A 408 -28.08 -18.74 11.48
C VAL A 408 -28.90 -17.56 11.98
N TYR A 409 -30.08 -17.81 12.57
CA TYR A 409 -30.93 -16.73 13.08
C TYR A 409 -30.25 -15.85 14.12
N THR A 410 -29.58 -16.46 15.12
CA THR A 410 -28.88 -15.70 16.15
C THR A 410 -27.83 -14.77 15.56
N HIS A 411 -27.06 -15.26 14.59
CA HIS A 411 -26.00 -14.45 13.97
C HIS A 411 -26.54 -13.45 12.96
N ALA A 412 -27.63 -13.75 12.26
CA ALA A 412 -28.34 -12.81 11.40
C ALA A 412 -28.92 -11.63 12.19
N GLU A 413 -29.55 -11.91 13.34
CA GLU A 413 -30.01 -10.86 14.26
C GLU A 413 -28.84 -9.98 14.71
N HIS A 414 -27.74 -10.59 15.15
CA HIS A 414 -26.56 -9.84 15.57
C HIS A 414 -26.05 -8.92 14.46
N THR A 415 -25.88 -9.43 13.23
CA THR A 415 -25.42 -8.63 12.08
C THR A 415 -26.34 -7.44 11.85
N ILE A 416 -27.67 -7.63 11.83
CA ILE A 416 -28.64 -6.54 11.63
C ILE A 416 -28.56 -5.51 12.77
N ASN A 417 -28.52 -5.97 14.02
CA ASN A 417 -28.45 -5.10 15.20
C ASN A 417 -27.14 -4.31 15.24
N ILE A 418 -26.01 -4.90 14.82
CA ILE A 418 -24.71 -4.21 14.68
C ILE A 418 -24.80 -3.11 13.62
N LEU A 419 -25.37 -3.39 12.45
CA LEU A 419 -25.45 -2.39 11.38
C LEU A 419 -26.38 -1.22 11.77
N ARG A 420 -27.51 -1.52 12.41
CA ARG A 420 -28.51 -0.52 12.83
C ARG A 420 -28.18 0.19 14.14
N GLY A 421 -27.39 -0.43 15.02
CA GLY A 421 -27.18 0.05 16.38
C GLY A 421 -28.34 -0.23 17.33
N THR A 422 -29.17 -1.23 17.05
CA THR A 422 -30.33 -1.60 17.88
C THR A 422 -30.05 -2.86 18.71
N LYS A 423 -31.03 -3.30 19.51
CA LYS A 423 -31.01 -4.57 20.28
C LYS A 423 -32.36 -5.26 20.13
N ASP A 424 -32.85 -5.29 18.89
CA ASP A 424 -34.17 -5.84 18.59
C ASP A 424 -34.10 -7.36 18.66
N ASP A 425 -35.15 -7.98 19.20
CA ASP A 425 -35.36 -9.44 19.19
C ASP A 425 -36.01 -9.82 17.86
N LEU A 426 -35.18 -10.08 16.86
CA LEU A 426 -35.59 -10.30 15.48
C LEU A 426 -35.87 -11.78 15.20
N ASP A 427 -35.22 -12.69 15.92
CA ASP A 427 -35.50 -14.13 15.82
C ASP A 427 -36.67 -14.60 16.74
N ASN A 428 -37.21 -13.70 17.56
CA ASN A 428 -38.30 -13.94 18.51
C ASN A 428 -37.98 -15.02 19.56
N ASN A 429 -36.71 -15.16 19.93
CA ASN A 429 -36.29 -16.07 20.99
C ASN A 429 -36.57 -15.53 22.41
N GLY A 430 -37.02 -14.27 22.51
CA GLY A 430 -37.34 -13.57 23.75
C GLY A 430 -36.23 -12.63 24.25
N SER A 431 -35.14 -12.44 23.50
CA SER A 431 -34.01 -11.60 23.87
C SER A 431 -33.23 -11.07 22.65
N GLY A 432 -33.35 -9.77 22.40
CA GLY A 432 -32.55 -9.07 21.40
C GLY A 432 -31.13 -8.76 21.85
N SER A 433 -30.17 -8.95 20.94
CA SER A 433 -28.74 -8.90 21.25
C SER A 433 -27.95 -8.06 20.24
N ASN A 434 -27.02 -7.23 20.74
CA ASN A 434 -26.03 -6.53 19.91
C ASN A 434 -24.63 -6.74 20.52
N PRO A 435 -23.83 -7.63 19.92
CA PRO A 435 -22.47 -7.89 20.39
C PRO A 435 -21.44 -6.85 19.91
N GLY A 436 -21.82 -5.93 19.03
CA GLY A 436 -21.00 -4.81 18.60
C GLY A 436 -20.92 -3.69 19.62
N THR A 437 -20.67 -2.47 19.15
CA THR A 437 -20.52 -1.32 20.07
C THR A 437 -21.86 -0.83 20.63
N GLY A 438 -22.95 -1.19 19.96
CA GLY A 438 -24.31 -0.76 20.29
C GLY A 438 -24.69 0.62 19.75
N ILE A 439 -23.87 1.20 18.86
CA ILE A 439 -24.10 2.52 18.27
C ILE A 439 -24.61 2.40 16.84
N GLY A 440 -24.10 1.44 16.08
CA GLY A 440 -24.54 1.18 14.71
C GLY A 440 -23.60 1.72 13.66
N LEU A 441 -23.30 0.90 12.64
CA LEU A 441 -22.50 1.32 11.49
C LEU A 441 -23.13 2.53 10.77
N TYR A 442 -24.46 2.51 10.57
CA TYR A 442 -25.19 3.62 9.94
C TYR A 442 -24.93 4.95 10.62
N LYS A 443 -24.97 4.97 11.95
CA LYS A 443 -24.78 6.22 12.69
C LYS A 443 -23.40 6.80 12.44
N PHE A 444 -22.35 5.97 12.39
CA PHE A 444 -21.00 6.48 12.12
C PHE A 444 -20.85 6.99 10.69
N VAL A 445 -21.32 6.25 9.67
CA VAL A 445 -21.21 6.72 8.27
C VAL A 445 -22.03 7.98 8.01
N ASP A 446 -23.22 8.09 8.61
CA ASP A 446 -24.05 9.30 8.52
C ASP A 446 -23.38 10.50 9.21
N THR A 447 -22.72 10.25 10.33
CA THR A 447 -22.00 11.31 11.06
C THR A 447 -20.77 11.77 10.27
N ILE A 448 -20.03 10.85 9.63
CA ILE A 448 -18.92 11.18 8.73
C ILE A 448 -19.42 12.08 7.59
N ASP A 449 -20.50 11.70 6.90
CA ASP A 449 -21.07 12.53 5.83
C ASP A 449 -21.53 13.91 6.33
N ALA A 450 -22.13 13.97 7.53
CA ALA A 450 -22.58 15.23 8.13
C ALA A 450 -21.41 16.19 8.46
N VAL A 451 -20.30 15.69 9.02
CA VAL A 451 -19.13 16.55 9.30
C VAL A 451 -18.43 16.98 8.01
N VAL A 452 -18.38 16.12 6.98
CA VAL A 452 -17.91 16.48 5.64
C VAL A 452 -18.77 17.56 5.02
N ALA A 453 -20.09 17.43 5.07
CA ALA A 453 -21.03 18.42 4.58
C ALA A 453 -20.88 19.79 5.28
N THR A 454 -20.56 19.78 6.57
CA THR A 454 -20.29 21.00 7.33
C THR A 454 -18.99 21.67 6.87
N ALA A 455 -17.91 20.91 6.67
CA ALA A 455 -16.62 21.46 6.23
C ALA A 455 -16.67 22.05 4.81
N VAL A 456 -17.33 21.39 3.85
CA VAL A 456 -17.40 21.88 2.46
C VAL A 456 -18.28 23.11 2.27
N THR A 457 -19.12 23.45 3.26
CA THR A 457 -19.97 24.65 3.28
C THR A 457 -19.44 25.75 4.19
N ALA A 458 -18.34 25.50 4.91
CA ALA A 458 -17.74 26.48 5.80
C ALA A 458 -17.05 27.62 5.02
N PRO A 459 -16.94 28.83 5.59
CA PRO A 459 -16.11 29.89 5.03
C PRO A 459 -14.68 29.41 4.78
N GLY A 460 -14.12 29.78 3.63
CA GLY A 460 -12.78 29.33 3.20
C GLY A 460 -12.73 27.93 2.56
N ALA A 461 -13.87 27.28 2.32
CA ALA A 461 -13.92 26.03 1.56
C ALA A 461 -13.46 26.24 0.11
N THR A 462 -12.46 25.47 -0.32
CA THR A 462 -11.89 25.56 -1.67
C THR A 462 -12.60 24.61 -2.66
N PRO A 463 -12.54 24.87 -3.98
CA PRO A 463 -13.02 23.90 -4.98
C PRO A 463 -12.32 22.54 -4.88
N LEU A 464 -11.04 22.54 -4.50
CA LEU A 464 -10.26 21.31 -4.29
C LEU A 464 -10.81 20.49 -3.12
N LEU A 465 -11.15 21.13 -1.99
CA LEU A 465 -11.84 20.51 -0.86
C LEU A 465 -13.16 19.88 -1.31
N GLN A 466 -13.98 20.60 -2.08
CA GLN A 466 -15.27 20.09 -2.56
C GLN A 466 -15.07 18.84 -3.42
N SER A 467 -14.12 18.86 -4.35
CA SER A 467 -13.80 17.71 -5.21
C SER A 467 -13.31 16.50 -4.39
N ASN A 468 -12.43 16.73 -3.42
CA ASN A 468 -11.86 15.63 -2.62
C ASN A 468 -12.84 15.07 -1.59
N ALA A 469 -13.78 15.89 -1.11
CA ALA A 469 -14.84 15.46 -0.20
C ALA A 469 -15.80 14.45 -0.86
N GLU A 470 -16.02 14.54 -2.18
CA GLU A 470 -16.84 13.57 -2.90
C GLU A 470 -16.26 12.15 -2.83
N ASN A 471 -14.93 12.01 -2.74
CA ASN A 471 -14.31 10.69 -2.56
C ASN A 471 -14.77 10.02 -1.25
N ILE A 472 -14.91 10.80 -0.16
CA ILE A 472 -15.41 10.27 1.12
C ILE A 472 -16.89 9.93 1.02
N ARG A 473 -17.67 10.76 0.34
CA ARG A 473 -19.12 10.58 0.16
C ARG A 473 -19.46 9.32 -0.63
N VAL A 474 -18.72 9.04 -1.70
CA VAL A 474 -18.90 7.80 -2.46
C VAL A 474 -18.67 6.58 -1.58
N CYS A 475 -17.61 6.57 -0.76
CA CYS A 475 -17.30 5.43 0.09
C CYS A 475 -18.32 5.23 1.22
N THR A 476 -18.77 6.31 1.86
CA THR A 476 -19.84 6.23 2.86
C THR A 476 -21.18 5.77 2.24
N ALA A 477 -21.49 6.21 1.03
CA ALA A 477 -22.67 5.75 0.28
C ALA A 477 -22.59 4.26 -0.08
N ASN A 478 -21.43 3.77 -0.56
CA ASN A 478 -21.20 2.36 -0.85
C ASN A 478 -21.39 1.49 0.40
N VAL A 479 -20.75 1.86 1.52
CA VAL A 479 -20.88 1.14 2.79
C VAL A 479 -22.33 1.08 3.25
N ARG A 480 -23.09 2.16 3.05
CA ARG A 480 -24.52 2.19 3.34
C ARG A 480 -25.32 1.26 2.43
N ALA A 481 -25.09 1.30 1.13
CA ALA A 481 -25.78 0.46 0.16
C ALA A 481 -25.52 -1.05 0.42
N TRP A 482 -24.27 -1.42 0.71
CA TRP A 482 -23.93 -2.80 1.08
C TRP A 482 -24.58 -3.20 2.40
N SER A 483 -24.60 -2.30 3.39
CA SER A 483 -25.28 -2.55 4.67
C SER A 483 -26.79 -2.77 4.49
N ASP A 484 -27.45 -1.98 3.65
CA ASP A 484 -28.87 -2.15 3.31
C ASP A 484 -29.12 -3.53 2.69
N ARG A 485 -28.25 -3.96 1.76
CA ARG A 485 -28.33 -5.27 1.11
C ARG A 485 -28.06 -6.42 2.09
N ILE A 486 -27.08 -6.30 2.97
CA ILE A 486 -26.81 -7.28 4.03
C ILE A 486 -28.06 -7.43 4.91
N ILE A 487 -28.63 -6.32 5.38
CA ILE A 487 -29.83 -6.36 6.21
C ILE A 487 -31.00 -7.06 5.50
N GLU A 488 -31.20 -6.82 4.22
CA GLU A 488 -32.21 -7.51 3.42
C GLU A 488 -31.99 -9.03 3.42
N ILE A 489 -30.76 -9.47 3.15
CA ILE A 489 -30.38 -10.89 3.11
C ILE A 489 -30.54 -11.55 4.48
N GLU A 490 -29.99 -10.94 5.53
CA GLU A 490 -30.05 -11.43 6.91
C GLU A 490 -31.51 -11.50 7.42
N THR A 491 -32.36 -10.54 7.03
CA THR A 491 -33.80 -10.60 7.31
C THR A 491 -34.45 -11.79 6.60
N GLY A 492 -34.00 -12.11 5.38
CA GLY A 492 -34.38 -13.32 4.67
C GLY A 492 -33.98 -14.60 5.41
N PHE A 493 -32.80 -14.63 6.03
CA PHE A 493 -32.38 -15.77 6.85
C PHE A 493 -33.29 -15.97 8.05
N LEU A 494 -33.70 -14.90 8.74
CA LEU A 494 -34.65 -14.98 9.87
C LEU A 494 -36.02 -15.53 9.47
N ALA A 495 -36.41 -15.38 8.20
CA ALA A 495 -37.66 -15.92 7.66
C ALA A 495 -37.53 -17.34 7.06
N ALA A 496 -36.30 -17.85 6.91
CA ALA A 496 -36.04 -19.14 6.28
C ALA A 496 -36.53 -20.29 7.15
N THR A 497 -37.15 -21.33 6.57
CA THR A 497 -37.69 -22.45 7.36
C THR A 497 -36.71 -23.59 7.60
N ASP A 498 -35.60 -23.64 6.85
CA ASP A 498 -34.54 -24.63 6.96
C ASP A 498 -33.20 -24.05 6.45
N MET A 499 -32.11 -24.83 6.60
CA MET A 499 -30.77 -24.41 6.17
C MET A 499 -30.67 -24.21 4.66
N ALA A 500 -31.32 -25.05 3.87
CA ALA A 500 -31.24 -24.99 2.40
C ALA A 500 -31.78 -23.67 1.86
N ALA A 501 -32.81 -23.10 2.49
CA ALA A 501 -33.34 -21.79 2.15
C ALA A 501 -32.37 -20.63 2.42
N THR A 502 -31.37 -20.82 3.31
CA THR A 502 -30.36 -19.79 3.62
C THR A 502 -29.14 -19.86 2.69
N GLU A 503 -28.84 -21.03 2.13
CA GLU A 503 -27.64 -21.26 1.32
C GLU A 503 -27.54 -20.34 0.09
N VAL A 504 -28.69 -19.97 -0.50
CA VAL A 504 -28.76 -19.17 -1.74
C VAL A 504 -28.05 -17.82 -1.62
N ASN A 505 -28.20 -17.14 -0.48
CA ASN A 505 -27.68 -15.78 -0.29
C ASN A 505 -26.53 -15.72 0.72
N MET A 506 -26.08 -16.86 1.25
CA MET A 506 -25.05 -16.91 2.30
C MET A 506 -23.72 -16.33 1.83
N GLU A 507 -23.27 -16.74 0.65
CA GLU A 507 -22.02 -16.23 0.04
C GLU A 507 -22.10 -14.72 -0.20
N GLU A 508 -23.24 -14.22 -0.70
CA GLU A 508 -23.46 -12.79 -0.93
C GLU A 508 -23.38 -11.99 0.37
N SER A 509 -24.06 -12.43 1.45
CA SER A 509 -23.99 -11.74 2.75
C SER A 509 -22.55 -11.66 3.26
N THR A 510 -21.85 -12.79 3.28
CA THR A 510 -20.47 -12.83 3.78
C THR A 510 -19.50 -11.99 2.95
N THR A 511 -19.67 -11.96 1.63
CA THR A 511 -18.85 -11.14 0.73
C THR A 511 -19.09 -9.66 0.96
N LEU A 512 -20.36 -9.24 0.98
CA LEU A 512 -20.75 -7.85 1.25
C LEU A 512 -20.27 -7.38 2.62
N ALA A 513 -20.41 -8.21 3.66
CA ALA A 513 -19.96 -7.86 5.00
C ALA A 513 -18.43 -7.77 5.08
N ALA A 514 -17.70 -8.64 4.39
CA ALA A 514 -16.24 -8.61 4.34
C ALA A 514 -15.68 -7.39 3.59
N GLN A 515 -16.39 -6.83 2.61
CA GLN A 515 -15.96 -5.65 1.85
C GLN A 515 -16.32 -4.30 2.48
N LEU A 516 -17.20 -4.24 3.50
CA LEU A 516 -17.58 -2.98 4.18
C LEU A 516 -16.36 -2.13 4.57
N LYS A 517 -15.28 -2.79 4.98
CA LYS A 517 -14.03 -2.14 5.39
C LYS A 517 -13.03 -1.97 4.24
N PRO A 518 -12.49 -3.04 3.61
CA PRO A 518 -11.45 -2.91 2.58
C PRO A 518 -11.96 -2.42 1.21
N GLY A 519 -13.27 -2.41 1.00
CA GLY A 519 -13.87 -2.24 -0.32
C GLY A 519 -13.73 -3.47 -1.21
N PHE A 520 -14.03 -3.29 -2.50
CA PHE A 520 -13.98 -4.31 -3.53
C PHE A 520 -13.43 -3.69 -4.82
N ASP A 521 -12.37 -4.24 -5.38
CA ASP A 521 -11.85 -3.79 -6.68
C ASP A 521 -12.74 -4.39 -7.79
N GLN A 522 -13.76 -3.64 -8.20
CA GLN A 522 -14.76 -4.13 -9.15
C GLN A 522 -14.21 -4.32 -10.55
N ASN A 523 -13.18 -3.55 -10.91
CA ASN A 523 -12.62 -3.52 -12.25
C ASN A 523 -11.32 -4.33 -12.38
N ASP A 524 -10.90 -5.01 -11.30
CA ASP A 524 -9.73 -5.88 -11.18
C ASP A 524 -8.42 -5.18 -11.61
N ASN A 525 -8.30 -3.86 -11.43
CA ASN A 525 -7.11 -3.09 -11.78
C ASN A 525 -6.02 -3.09 -10.70
N GLY A 526 -6.27 -3.76 -9.57
CA GLY A 526 -5.41 -3.83 -8.40
C GLY A 526 -5.58 -2.68 -7.42
N GLN A 527 -6.55 -1.79 -7.62
CA GLN A 527 -6.82 -0.63 -6.77
C GLN A 527 -8.30 -0.55 -6.41
N VAL A 528 -8.59 -0.09 -5.20
CA VAL A 528 -9.95 0.24 -4.79
C VAL A 528 -10.09 1.75 -4.88
N GLU A 529 -10.84 2.20 -5.88
CA GLU A 529 -11.00 3.61 -6.22
C GLU A 529 -12.30 4.18 -5.60
N PRO A 530 -12.45 5.51 -5.50
CA PRO A 530 -13.66 6.13 -4.97
C PRO A 530 -14.80 6.10 -6.00
N PHE A 531 -15.13 4.91 -6.48
CA PHE A 531 -16.22 4.63 -7.41
C PHE A 531 -17.37 3.90 -6.73
N GLU A 532 -18.54 3.98 -7.36
CA GLU A 532 -19.73 3.26 -6.93
C GLU A 532 -19.42 1.76 -6.83
N ASN A 533 -19.78 1.14 -5.71
CA ASN A 533 -19.54 -0.27 -5.41
C ASN A 533 -18.06 -0.71 -5.36
N GLU A 534 -17.12 0.23 -5.24
CA GLU A 534 -15.71 -0.12 -5.03
C GLU A 534 -15.22 0.21 -3.61
N CYS A 535 -15.14 1.48 -3.24
CA CYS A 535 -14.51 1.83 -1.98
C CYS A 535 -15.35 1.54 -0.74
N GLY A 536 -14.67 1.08 0.32
CA GLY A 536 -15.20 0.90 1.67
C GLY A 536 -14.63 1.94 2.65
N LEU A 537 -14.70 1.65 3.94
CA LEU A 537 -14.23 2.55 4.98
C LEU A 537 -12.72 2.84 4.88
N GLN A 538 -11.90 1.87 4.49
CA GLN A 538 -10.45 2.00 4.54
C GLN A 538 -9.92 3.04 3.53
N GLN A 539 -10.60 3.22 2.40
CA GLN A 539 -10.26 4.24 1.41
C GLN A 539 -10.52 5.66 1.91
N ILE A 540 -11.39 5.85 2.91
CA ILE A 540 -11.57 7.15 3.57
C ILE A 540 -10.27 7.59 4.26
N GLU A 541 -9.43 6.66 4.74
CA GLU A 541 -8.10 7.01 5.28
C GLU A 541 -7.18 7.59 4.20
N SER A 542 -7.19 7.01 3.00
CA SER A 542 -6.28 7.39 1.91
C SER A 542 -6.76 8.67 1.23
N PHE A 543 -8.03 8.72 0.83
CA PHE A 543 -8.59 9.87 0.10
C PHE A 543 -9.03 10.99 1.04
N GLY A 544 -9.35 10.66 2.30
CA GLY A 544 -9.80 11.65 3.27
C GLY A 544 -8.73 12.64 3.68
N LEU A 545 -7.44 12.34 3.50
CA LEU A 545 -6.37 13.32 3.72
C LEU A 545 -6.24 14.33 2.58
N LEU A 546 -6.71 14.00 1.37
CA LEU A 546 -6.65 14.91 0.21
C LEU A 546 -7.54 16.15 0.40
N VAL A 547 -8.56 16.08 1.26
CA VAL A 547 -9.40 17.24 1.60
C VAL A 547 -8.59 18.35 2.30
N ALA A 548 -7.44 18.01 2.87
CA ALA A 548 -6.52 18.94 3.52
C ALA A 548 -5.46 19.52 2.57
N SER A 549 -5.52 19.25 1.26
CA SER A 549 -4.57 19.87 0.32
C SER A 549 -4.62 21.40 0.40
N ILE A 550 -3.45 22.02 0.44
CA ILE A 550 -3.28 23.47 0.57
C ILE A 550 -2.70 24.04 -0.70
N THR A 551 -3.44 24.95 -1.35
CA THR A 551 -2.90 25.79 -2.42
C THR A 551 -1.95 26.82 -1.83
N VAL A 552 -0.77 26.98 -2.45
CA VAL A 552 0.25 27.95 -2.02
C VAL A 552 0.12 29.24 -2.84
N TYR A 553 0.10 30.38 -2.14
CA TYR A 553 0.02 31.73 -2.71
C TYR A 553 1.25 32.56 -2.32
N GLU A 554 1.54 33.64 -3.08
CA GLU A 554 2.60 34.60 -2.73
C GLU A 554 2.15 35.50 -1.58
N GLY A 555 3.05 35.71 -0.61
CA GLY A 555 2.83 36.53 0.57
C GLY A 555 2.20 35.77 1.75
N ASP A 556 1.78 36.54 2.74
CA ASP A 556 1.14 36.06 3.97
C ASP A 556 -0.39 36.01 3.79
N VAL A 557 -0.95 34.81 3.86
CA VAL A 557 -2.40 34.56 3.71
C VAL A 557 -3.18 34.98 4.98
N THR A 558 -2.54 35.12 6.15
CA THR A 558 -3.22 35.61 7.37
C THR A 558 -3.73 37.05 7.24
N VAL A 559 -3.20 37.81 6.27
CA VAL A 559 -3.55 39.22 6.04
C VAL A 559 -4.74 39.39 5.08
N LEU A 560 -5.13 38.35 4.33
CA LEU A 560 -6.01 38.53 3.16
C LEU A 560 -7.39 37.86 3.24
N ASP A 561 -7.64 36.97 4.22
CA ASP A 561 -8.92 36.23 4.34
C ASP A 561 -9.78 36.68 5.57
N LEU A 562 -9.47 37.84 6.18
CA LEU A 562 -10.22 38.46 7.27
C LEU A 562 -10.99 39.75 6.89
N GLU A 563 -10.97 40.14 5.61
CA GLU A 563 -11.82 41.21 5.04
C GLU A 563 -12.74 40.63 3.96
#